data_AF-A0A8H7FND6-F1
#
_entry.id   AF-A0A8H7FND6-F1
#
_cell.length_a   1.000
_cell.length_b   1.000
_cell.length_c   1.000
_cell.angle_alpha   90.00
_cell.angle_beta   90.00
_cell.angle_gamma   90.00
#
_symmetry.space_group_name_H-M   'P 1'
#
loop_
_entity.id
_entity.type
_entity.pdbx_description
1 polymer ?
#
loop_
_entity_poly.entity_id
_entity_poly.type
_entity_poly.pdbx_seq_one_letter_code
_entity_poly.pdbx_strand_id
1 'polypeptide(L)'
;MDLSVDVKEWTARLNDKERHFISTVLAFFAASDAIVNENLVERFTSDVQAAEARCFYGFQIMIENVHTEVYSLLIDTLIKDGPERQRLFRAVEMIPCVNQKARWALKWISDKKTSFPERLVAFAAVEGIFFSGSFASIFWLKKRGLMPGLTFSNELINRDEGLHTEFACLLFNHLRFKPTHEVITQIICEAVDIEQRFVTGEYRGMNCQLMKTYIEFVADRLLVALGCTKIYESENPFDFMEMISLTGKTNFFERRVSEYAKANIVCQAMAERTYLEDKTGRNFKHGKFRPRLLDLALSNSSEQIKSTTSRAFQFLSAADTAQTTAMPALTELITLKGIGPASASLLLSVYTPAEVPFFSDEAFRWVMFDEPASGKGGRGWDRGIKYDKKEYEAYSVRVKEIVERLRAVNGEDEESMIGAKEVEMVGWVLGLERAVLGNPGEEAKEASSSVVKKGEVEKGKPKDKNKRTVQEVAEVADPGGEGPRRSKRPRK
;
A
#
# COMPACT_ATOMS: atom_id res chain seq x y z
N MET A 1 4.66 -2.81 -9.21
CA MET A 1 6.10 -2.66 -9.57
C MET A 1 6.59 -4.01 -10.10
N ASP A 2 7.20 -4.06 -11.28
CA ASP A 2 7.83 -5.28 -11.84
C ASP A 2 9.35 -5.10 -11.80
N LEU A 3 10.06 -6.00 -11.09
CA LEU A 3 11.52 -5.99 -10.93
C LEU A 3 12.23 -7.07 -11.75
N SER A 4 11.50 -7.82 -12.59
CA SER A 4 12.06 -8.96 -13.33
C SER A 4 13.17 -8.56 -14.31
N VAL A 5 13.09 -7.35 -14.87
CA VAL A 5 14.11 -6.76 -15.75
C VAL A 5 15.28 -6.22 -14.92
N ASP A 6 14.99 -5.53 -13.82
CA ASP A 6 15.96 -4.91 -12.92
C ASP A 6 16.99 -5.92 -12.38
N VAL A 7 16.57 -7.13 -12.02
CA VAL A 7 17.49 -8.19 -11.57
C VAL A 7 18.57 -8.49 -12.62
N LYS A 8 18.18 -8.52 -13.90
CA LYS A 8 19.12 -8.78 -15.01
C LYS A 8 20.03 -7.58 -15.25
N GLU A 9 19.47 -6.38 -15.30
CA GLU A 9 20.24 -5.16 -15.56
C GLU A 9 21.20 -4.81 -14.42
N TRP A 10 20.82 -5.08 -13.17
CA TRP A 10 21.66 -4.90 -11.99
C TRP A 10 23.02 -5.58 -12.11
N THR A 11 23.00 -6.82 -12.62
CA THR A 11 24.22 -7.64 -12.76
C THR A 11 24.93 -7.35 -14.08
N ALA A 12 24.17 -7.23 -15.18
CA ALA A 12 24.74 -7.20 -16.53
C ALA A 12 25.07 -5.80 -17.05
N ARG A 13 24.43 -4.74 -16.55
CA ARG A 13 24.51 -3.39 -17.13
C ARG A 13 25.08 -2.34 -16.18
N LEU A 14 24.98 -2.54 -14.87
CA LEU A 14 25.61 -1.65 -13.88
C LEU A 14 27.05 -2.09 -13.61
N ASN A 15 27.93 -1.13 -13.31
CA ASN A 15 29.26 -1.40 -12.76
C ASN A 15 29.24 -1.46 -11.22
N ASP A 16 30.33 -1.92 -10.60
CA ASP A 16 30.42 -2.07 -9.14
C ASP A 16 30.20 -0.75 -8.38
N LYS A 17 30.65 0.37 -8.93
CA LYS A 17 30.49 1.69 -8.30
C LYS A 17 29.03 2.15 -8.35
N GLU A 18 28.35 1.91 -9.47
CA GLU A 18 26.92 2.20 -9.60
C GLU A 18 26.08 1.33 -8.68
N ARG A 19 26.37 0.01 -8.63
CA ARG A 19 25.70 -0.90 -7.69
C ARG A 19 25.91 -0.47 -6.25
N HIS A 20 27.15 -0.21 -5.85
CA HIS A 20 27.47 0.23 -4.49
C HIS A 20 26.71 1.49 -4.12
N PHE A 21 26.72 2.50 -5.00
CA PHE A 21 25.99 3.74 -4.76
C PHE A 21 24.48 3.53 -4.64
N ILE A 22 23.86 2.79 -5.57
CA ILE A 22 22.41 2.53 -5.50
C ILE A 22 22.05 1.71 -4.26
N SER A 23 22.88 0.73 -3.88
CA SER A 23 22.71 0.00 -2.62
C SER A 23 22.75 0.93 -1.41
N THR A 24 23.72 1.85 -1.33
CA THR A 24 23.83 2.84 -0.25
C THR A 24 22.62 3.78 -0.22
N VAL A 25 22.14 4.22 -1.38
CA VAL A 25 20.93 5.06 -1.50
C VAL A 25 19.68 4.32 -1.02
N LEU A 26 19.48 3.06 -1.44
CA LEU A 26 18.35 2.25 -0.99
C LEU A 26 18.39 2.00 0.52
N ALA A 27 19.58 1.76 1.07
CA ALA A 27 19.76 1.59 2.51
C ALA A 27 19.48 2.87 3.30
N PHE A 28 19.87 4.03 2.75
CA PHE A 28 19.53 5.33 3.32
C PHE A 28 18.02 5.55 3.36
N PHE A 29 17.31 5.28 2.25
CA PHE A 29 15.87 5.41 2.18
C PHE A 29 15.15 4.51 3.19
N ALA A 30 15.46 3.21 3.18
CA ALA A 30 14.84 2.25 4.10
C ALA A 30 15.00 2.62 5.57
N ALA A 31 16.13 3.23 5.94
CA ALA A 31 16.37 3.69 7.29
C ALA A 31 15.72 5.05 7.63
N SER A 32 15.62 5.94 6.66
CA SER A 32 15.12 7.31 6.89
C SER A 32 13.61 7.35 7.01
N ASP A 33 12.90 6.60 6.17
CA ASP A 33 11.43 6.54 6.20
C ASP A 33 10.93 6.01 7.55
N ALA A 34 11.65 5.07 8.16
CA ALA A 34 11.35 4.60 9.51
C ALA A 34 11.42 5.73 10.56
N ILE A 35 12.47 6.56 10.50
CA ILE A 35 12.65 7.70 11.42
C ILE A 35 11.58 8.78 11.18
N VAL A 36 11.25 9.05 9.92
CA VAL A 36 10.19 9.99 9.53
C VAL A 36 8.84 9.53 10.06
N ASN A 37 8.51 8.26 9.86
CA ASN A 37 7.24 7.67 10.24
C ASN A 37 7.03 7.65 11.76
N GLU A 38 8.04 7.28 12.54
CA GLU A 38 8.00 7.38 14.01
C GLU A 38 7.67 8.80 14.47
N ASN A 39 8.29 9.81 13.86
CA ASN A 39 8.04 11.20 14.21
C ASN A 39 6.64 11.71 13.81
N LEU A 40 6.15 11.30 12.64
CA LEU A 40 4.79 11.62 12.21
C LEU A 40 3.75 11.08 13.20
N VAL A 41 3.91 9.81 13.58
CA VAL A 41 3.02 9.11 14.51
C VAL A 41 3.11 9.69 15.92
N GLU A 42 4.30 9.91 16.46
CA GLU A 42 4.46 10.27 17.88
C GLU A 42 4.31 11.76 18.16
N ARG A 43 4.64 12.65 17.20
CA ARG A 43 4.69 14.10 17.46
C ARG A 43 3.75 14.89 16.56
N PHE A 44 3.93 14.88 15.24
CA PHE A 44 3.20 15.80 14.36
C PHE A 44 1.68 15.60 14.39
N THR A 45 1.20 14.36 14.45
CA THR A 45 -0.24 14.07 14.58
C THR A 45 -0.84 14.51 15.91
N SER A 46 -0.01 14.57 16.98
CA SER A 46 -0.40 14.99 18.32
C SER A 46 -0.27 16.50 18.54
N ASP A 47 0.69 17.16 17.87
CA ASP A 47 0.86 18.62 17.93
C ASP A 47 -0.27 19.34 17.16
N VAL A 48 -0.67 18.79 16.00
CA VAL A 48 -1.63 19.45 15.10
C VAL A 48 -3.05 18.99 15.37
N GLN A 49 -3.88 19.91 15.89
CA GLN A 49 -5.26 19.61 16.26
C GLN A 49 -6.26 19.68 15.10
N ALA A 50 -5.90 20.35 14.00
CA ALA A 50 -6.78 20.49 12.83
C ALA A 50 -7.10 19.12 12.22
N ALA A 51 -8.39 18.82 12.05
CA ALA A 51 -8.84 17.51 11.60
C ALA A 51 -8.34 17.19 10.18
N GLU A 52 -8.38 18.17 9.29
CA GLU A 52 -7.93 18.06 7.91
C GLU A 52 -6.44 17.71 7.83
N ALA A 53 -5.62 18.32 8.69
CA ALA A 53 -4.20 18.04 8.75
C ALA A 53 -3.90 16.65 9.33
N ARG A 54 -4.66 16.21 10.34
CA ARG A 54 -4.56 14.84 10.86
C ARG A 54 -4.98 13.80 9.82
N CYS A 55 -6.00 14.07 9.01
CA CYS A 55 -6.36 13.21 7.88
C CYS A 55 -5.23 13.12 6.85
N PHE A 56 -4.57 14.25 6.53
CA PHE A 56 -3.40 14.24 5.65
C PHE A 56 -2.27 13.37 6.23
N TYR A 57 -1.91 13.59 7.50
CA TYR A 57 -0.85 12.80 8.15
C TYR A 57 -1.20 11.31 8.24
N GLY A 58 -2.46 10.95 8.45
CA GLY A 58 -2.89 9.54 8.41
C GLY A 58 -2.64 8.89 7.04
N PHE A 59 -2.88 9.62 5.95
CA PHE A 59 -2.57 9.15 4.60
C PHE A 59 -1.06 9.11 4.33
N GLN A 60 -0.32 10.13 4.78
CA GLN A 60 1.13 10.18 4.68
C GLN A 60 1.76 8.97 5.39
N ILE A 61 1.40 8.69 6.64
CA ILE A 61 1.88 7.51 7.40
C ILE A 61 1.64 6.21 6.64
N MET A 62 0.45 6.06 6.04
CA MET A 62 0.15 4.89 5.23
C MET A 62 1.07 4.80 4.00
N ILE A 63 1.33 5.91 3.31
CA ILE A 63 2.23 5.96 2.16
C ILE A 63 3.69 5.70 2.55
N GLU A 64 4.17 6.24 3.66
CA GLU A 64 5.53 5.96 4.17
C GLU A 64 5.77 4.47 4.48
N ASN A 65 4.73 3.78 4.96
CA ASN A 65 4.80 2.32 5.13
C ASN A 65 4.97 1.60 3.79
N VAL A 66 4.28 2.08 2.74
CA VAL A 66 4.43 1.54 1.38
C VAL A 66 5.83 1.85 0.82
N HIS A 67 6.38 3.04 1.08
CA HIS A 67 7.75 3.40 0.71
C HIS A 67 8.76 2.44 1.34
N THR A 68 8.64 2.21 2.64
CA THR A 68 9.46 1.27 3.41
C THR A 68 9.42 -0.16 2.83
N GLU A 69 8.24 -0.65 2.46
CA GLU A 69 8.08 -1.96 1.81
C GLU A 69 8.77 -2.00 0.45
N VAL A 70 8.60 -0.96 -0.37
CA VAL A 70 9.22 -0.86 -1.71
C VAL A 70 10.74 -0.87 -1.60
N TYR A 71 11.33 -0.10 -0.69
CA TYR A 71 12.78 -0.09 -0.48
C TYR A 71 13.31 -1.44 0.03
N SER A 72 12.60 -2.06 0.97
CA SER A 72 12.95 -3.40 1.47
C SER A 72 12.90 -4.45 0.35
N LEU A 73 11.86 -4.41 -0.49
CA LEU A 73 11.72 -5.29 -1.64
C LEU A 73 12.82 -5.07 -2.69
N LEU A 74 13.19 -3.82 -2.97
CA LEU A 74 14.31 -3.50 -3.86
C LEU A 74 15.64 -4.04 -3.32
N ILE A 75 15.90 -3.86 -2.02
CA ILE A 75 17.11 -4.38 -1.37
C ILE A 75 17.16 -5.90 -1.46
N ASP A 76 16.09 -6.60 -1.07
CA ASP A 76 16.04 -8.07 -1.09
C ASP A 76 16.12 -8.65 -2.52
N THR A 77 15.51 -7.95 -3.47
CA THR A 77 15.48 -8.38 -4.87
C THR A 77 16.84 -8.19 -5.55
N LEU A 78 17.53 -7.07 -5.32
CA LEU A 78 18.75 -6.71 -6.02
C LEU A 78 20.03 -7.20 -5.31
N ILE A 79 20.03 -7.28 -3.98
CA ILE A 79 21.23 -7.56 -3.18
C ILE A 79 21.16 -9.00 -2.65
N LYS A 80 21.79 -9.91 -3.40
CA LYS A 80 21.80 -11.34 -3.07
C LYS A 80 22.80 -11.73 -1.99
N ASP A 81 23.86 -10.96 -1.82
CA ASP A 81 24.85 -11.21 -0.76
C ASP A 81 24.24 -10.94 0.62
N GLY A 82 24.17 -11.99 1.45
CA GLY A 82 23.55 -11.92 2.78
C GLY A 82 24.26 -10.95 3.73
N PRO A 83 25.61 -11.01 3.87
CA PRO A 83 26.38 -10.06 4.67
C PRO A 83 26.21 -8.60 4.24
N GLU A 84 26.30 -8.31 2.94
CA GLU A 84 26.10 -6.93 2.44
C GLU A 84 24.67 -6.45 2.68
N ARG A 85 23.67 -7.31 2.44
CA ARG A 85 22.27 -6.98 2.76
C ARG A 85 22.10 -6.64 4.24
N GLN A 86 22.73 -7.40 5.15
CA GLN A 86 22.66 -7.12 6.59
C GLN A 86 23.40 -5.81 6.96
N ARG A 87 24.51 -5.50 6.29
CA ARG A 87 25.21 -4.22 6.46
C ARG A 87 24.31 -3.06 6.05
N LEU A 88 23.59 -3.19 4.94
CA LEU A 88 22.69 -2.16 4.41
C LEU A 88 21.46 -1.95 5.30
N PHE A 89 20.87 -3.01 5.85
CA PHE A 89 19.80 -2.85 6.86
C PHE A 89 20.29 -2.21 8.16
N ARG A 90 21.59 -2.29 8.47
CA ARG A 90 22.24 -1.56 9.58
C ARG A 90 22.94 -0.27 9.11
N ALA A 91 22.51 0.33 8.00
CA ALA A 91 23.21 1.47 7.42
C ALA A 91 23.33 2.67 8.36
N VAL A 92 22.33 2.93 9.22
CA VAL A 92 22.41 4.02 10.23
C VAL A 92 23.59 3.85 11.17
N GLU A 93 23.94 2.62 11.52
CA GLU A 93 25.08 2.32 12.40
C GLU A 93 26.39 2.22 11.62
N MET A 94 26.33 1.69 10.40
CA MET A 94 27.50 1.23 9.65
C MET A 94 27.98 2.19 8.56
N ILE A 95 27.15 3.16 8.14
CA ILE A 95 27.45 4.09 7.04
C ILE A 95 27.49 5.52 7.59
N PRO A 96 28.67 6.16 7.66
CA PRO A 96 28.83 7.46 8.31
C PRO A 96 27.93 8.58 7.77
N CYS A 97 27.72 8.64 6.45
CA CYS A 97 26.90 9.67 5.83
C CYS A 97 25.40 9.49 6.14
N VAL A 98 24.92 8.24 6.23
CA VAL A 98 23.56 7.90 6.69
C VAL A 98 23.40 8.25 8.16
N ASN A 99 24.38 7.89 8.99
CA ASN A 99 24.40 8.24 10.41
C ASN A 99 24.29 9.76 10.63
N GLN A 100 25.03 10.55 9.85
CA GLN A 100 25.04 12.01 9.99
C GLN A 100 23.65 12.62 9.70
N LYS A 101 22.96 12.15 8.65
CA LYS A 101 21.58 12.54 8.35
C LYS A 101 20.62 12.14 9.46
N ALA A 102 20.68 10.89 9.92
CA ALA A 102 19.85 10.41 11.03
C ALA A 102 20.07 11.23 12.30
N ARG A 103 21.32 11.58 12.65
CA ARG A 103 21.63 12.42 13.81
C ARG A 103 21.10 13.84 13.67
N TRP A 104 21.18 14.42 12.48
CA TRP A 104 20.59 15.73 12.23
C TRP A 104 19.06 15.69 12.36
N ALA A 105 18.42 14.66 11.80
CA ALA A 105 16.99 14.45 11.92
C ALA A 105 16.61 14.37 13.40
N LEU A 106 17.21 13.47 14.17
CA LEU A 106 16.97 13.31 15.61
C LEU A 106 17.23 14.60 16.42
N LYS A 107 18.26 15.40 16.07
CA LYS A 107 18.55 16.70 16.71
C LYS A 107 17.35 17.64 16.62
N TRP A 108 16.75 17.79 15.44
CA TRP A 108 15.67 18.75 15.23
C TRP A 108 14.30 18.16 15.54
N ILE A 109 14.12 16.87 15.32
CA ILE A 109 12.83 16.18 15.42
C ILE A 109 12.55 15.69 16.83
N SER A 110 13.53 15.07 17.50
CA SER A 110 13.32 14.42 18.80
C SER A 110 13.62 15.34 19.99
N ASP A 111 14.27 16.48 19.75
CA ASP A 111 14.53 17.44 20.82
C ASP A 111 13.22 18.01 21.38
N LYS A 112 13.10 18.00 22.71
CA LYS A 112 11.93 18.52 23.42
C LYS A 112 11.94 20.04 23.55
N LYS A 113 13.10 20.67 23.35
CA LYS A 113 13.25 22.14 23.44
C LYS A 113 12.93 22.85 22.13
N THR A 114 13.18 22.19 21.00
CA THR A 114 12.89 22.72 19.66
C THR A 114 11.38 22.95 19.50
N SER A 115 11.01 24.16 19.05
CA SER A 115 9.62 24.58 18.91
C SER A 115 8.95 23.91 17.70
N PHE A 116 7.61 23.76 17.73
CA PHE A 116 6.86 23.18 16.61
C PHE A 116 7.16 23.86 15.25
N PRO A 117 7.20 25.20 15.14
CA PRO A 117 7.56 25.87 13.88
C PRO A 117 8.95 25.50 13.34
N GLU A 118 9.95 25.38 14.21
CA GLU A 118 11.31 24.97 13.81
C GLU A 118 11.34 23.49 13.39
N ARG A 119 10.63 22.62 14.14
CA ARG A 119 10.48 21.21 13.76
C ARG A 119 9.83 21.06 12.39
N LEU A 120 8.83 21.89 12.08
CA LEU A 120 8.13 21.85 10.79
C LEU A 120 9.05 22.25 9.63
N VAL A 121 9.95 23.22 9.83
CA VAL A 121 10.99 23.58 8.84
C VAL A 121 11.98 22.42 8.66
N ALA A 122 12.44 21.83 9.77
CA ALA A 122 13.34 20.69 9.70
C ALA A 122 12.70 19.48 9.00
N PHE A 123 11.42 19.23 9.28
CA PHE A 123 10.63 18.20 8.60
C PHE A 123 10.54 18.46 7.09
N ALA A 124 10.19 19.68 6.68
CA ALA A 124 10.18 20.04 5.26
C ALA A 124 11.56 19.87 4.58
N ALA A 125 12.65 20.06 5.32
CA ALA A 125 14.01 19.82 4.82
C ALA A 125 14.34 18.31 4.70
N VAL A 126 13.82 17.46 5.59
CA VAL A 126 13.96 16.00 5.44
C VAL A 126 13.25 15.53 4.16
N GLU A 127 11.98 15.87 4.01
CA GLU A 127 11.13 15.48 2.88
C GLU A 127 11.66 16.07 1.55
N GLY A 128 12.06 17.35 1.57
CA GLY A 128 12.39 18.09 0.35
C GLY A 128 13.87 18.08 -0.06
N ILE A 129 14.81 18.09 0.90
CA ILE A 129 16.25 18.26 0.62
C ILE A 129 17.00 16.93 0.75
N PHE A 130 16.84 16.18 1.84
CA PHE A 130 17.65 14.97 2.10
C PHE A 130 17.43 13.81 1.14
N PHE A 131 16.34 13.83 0.40
CA PHE A 131 16.06 12.84 -0.64
C PHE A 131 16.37 13.34 -2.06
N SER A 132 16.57 14.64 -2.24
CA SER A 132 16.66 15.29 -3.56
C SER A 132 17.81 14.76 -4.41
N GLY A 133 19.01 14.59 -3.84
CA GLY A 133 20.18 14.11 -4.55
C GLY A 133 20.06 12.63 -4.94
N SER A 134 19.50 11.82 -4.04
CA SER A 134 19.20 10.41 -4.29
C SER A 134 18.19 10.23 -5.42
N PHE A 135 17.07 10.98 -5.39
CA PHE A 135 16.06 10.93 -6.45
C PHE A 135 16.62 11.35 -7.81
N ALA A 136 17.38 12.45 -7.87
CA ALA A 136 18.03 12.90 -9.10
C ALA A 136 19.00 11.84 -9.66
N SER A 137 19.72 11.14 -8.78
CA SER A 137 20.66 10.09 -9.18
C SER A 137 19.97 8.84 -9.76
N ILE A 138 18.78 8.48 -9.25
CA ILE A 138 17.99 7.38 -9.82
C ILE A 138 17.33 7.81 -11.14
N PHE A 139 16.84 9.05 -11.24
CA PHE A 139 16.34 9.58 -12.51
C PHE A 139 17.41 9.67 -13.60
N TRP A 140 18.68 9.82 -13.23
CA TRP A 140 19.78 9.68 -14.17
C TRP A 140 19.87 8.27 -14.77
N LEU A 141 19.58 7.21 -14.00
CA LEU A 141 19.45 5.84 -14.54
C LEU A 141 18.27 5.73 -15.51
N LYS A 142 17.15 6.41 -15.21
CA LYS A 142 15.99 6.48 -16.11
C LYS A 142 16.37 7.12 -17.46
N LYS A 143 17.12 8.22 -17.44
CA LYS A 143 17.64 8.88 -18.66
C LYS A 143 18.51 7.94 -19.51
N ARG A 144 19.19 6.98 -18.88
CA ARG A 144 20.00 5.94 -19.54
C ARG A 144 19.20 4.71 -19.97
N GLY A 145 17.90 4.64 -19.67
CA GLY A 145 17.06 3.48 -19.96
C GLY A 145 17.49 2.24 -19.18
N LEU A 146 17.77 2.41 -17.88
CA LEU A 146 18.19 1.35 -16.95
C LEU A 146 17.23 1.27 -15.76
N MET A 147 17.13 0.06 -15.20
CA MET A 147 16.42 -0.24 -13.96
C MET A 147 14.97 0.27 -13.97
N PRO A 148 14.12 -0.23 -14.90
CA PRO A 148 12.77 0.31 -15.12
C PRO A 148 11.86 0.18 -13.89
N GLY A 149 12.01 -0.88 -13.10
CA GLY A 149 11.26 -1.08 -11.86
C GLY A 149 11.67 -0.09 -10.77
N LEU A 150 12.97 0.07 -10.52
CA LEU A 150 13.53 1.04 -9.58
C LEU A 150 13.19 2.48 -9.97
N THR A 151 13.33 2.82 -11.25
CA THR A 151 13.07 4.19 -11.72
C THR A 151 11.58 4.54 -11.72
N PHE A 152 10.71 3.55 -11.92
CA PHE A 152 9.27 3.73 -11.79
C PHE A 152 8.84 3.90 -10.33
N SER A 153 9.36 3.12 -9.39
CA SER A 153 9.06 3.34 -7.97
C SER A 153 9.59 4.70 -7.50
N ASN A 154 10.79 5.07 -7.91
CA ASN A 154 11.37 6.39 -7.61
C ASN A 154 10.50 7.56 -8.10
N GLU A 155 9.83 7.41 -9.24
CA GLU A 155 8.89 8.42 -9.75
C GLU A 155 7.66 8.60 -8.85
N LEU A 156 7.11 7.50 -8.35
CA LEU A 156 5.98 7.53 -7.44
C LEU A 156 6.36 8.13 -6.09
N ILE A 157 7.46 7.67 -5.51
CA ILE A 157 7.92 8.12 -4.19
C ILE A 157 8.30 9.61 -4.24
N ASN A 158 9.10 10.04 -5.22
CA ASN A 158 9.47 11.46 -5.36
C ASN A 158 8.25 12.39 -5.52
N ARG A 159 7.18 11.93 -6.15
CA ARG A 159 5.92 12.69 -6.24
C ARG A 159 5.28 12.82 -4.86
N ASP A 160 5.24 11.74 -4.11
CA ASP A 160 4.62 11.69 -2.79
C ASP A 160 5.43 12.55 -1.78
N GLU A 161 6.77 12.46 -1.78
CA GLU A 161 7.63 13.37 -0.99
C GLU A 161 7.47 14.85 -1.36
N GLY A 162 7.25 15.13 -2.64
CA GLY A 162 6.94 16.48 -3.12
C GLY A 162 5.66 17.02 -2.49
N LEU A 163 4.61 16.19 -2.42
CA LEU A 163 3.33 16.53 -1.79
C LEU A 163 3.49 16.72 -0.27
N HIS A 164 4.27 15.88 0.40
CA HIS A 164 4.54 16.00 1.83
C HIS A 164 5.27 17.30 2.16
N THR A 165 6.27 17.66 1.34
CA THR A 165 7.01 18.93 1.46
C THR A 165 6.08 20.14 1.24
N GLU A 166 5.22 20.10 0.22
CA GLU A 166 4.23 21.13 -0.04
C GLU A 166 3.25 21.30 1.13
N PHE A 167 2.82 20.19 1.73
CA PHE A 167 1.94 20.20 2.89
C PHE A 167 2.62 20.79 4.13
N ALA A 168 3.89 20.47 4.37
CA ALA A 168 4.67 21.09 5.44
C ALA A 168 4.77 22.62 5.26
N CYS A 169 5.00 23.09 4.03
CA CYS A 169 5.01 24.52 3.69
C CYS A 169 3.62 25.17 3.86
N LEU A 170 2.55 24.46 3.48
CA LEU A 170 1.18 24.93 3.68
C LEU A 170 0.87 25.12 5.17
N LEU A 171 1.18 24.12 6.00
CA LEU A 171 0.99 24.20 7.44
C LEU A 171 1.85 25.32 8.06
N PHE A 172 3.08 25.49 7.57
CA PHE A 172 3.95 26.58 7.98
C PHE A 172 3.34 27.96 7.68
N ASN A 173 2.66 28.10 6.54
CA ASN A 173 1.96 29.33 6.18
C ASN A 173 0.77 29.67 7.09
N HIS A 174 0.17 28.66 7.73
CA HIS A 174 -0.88 28.86 8.73
C HIS A 174 -0.36 29.21 10.13
N LEU A 175 0.96 29.16 10.37
CA LEU A 175 1.55 29.54 11.65
C LEU A 175 1.42 31.05 11.90
N ARG A 176 0.93 31.41 13.07
CA ARG A 176 0.93 32.81 13.55
C ARG A 176 2.32 33.27 13.98
N PHE A 177 3.05 32.41 14.66
CA PHE A 177 4.41 32.67 15.13
C PHE A 177 5.38 31.79 14.34
N LYS A 178 6.09 32.41 13.40
CA LYS A 178 7.09 31.75 12.57
C LYS A 178 8.49 31.95 13.18
N PRO A 179 9.44 31.01 12.98
CA PRO A 179 10.84 31.24 13.34
C PRO A 179 11.37 32.41 12.52
N THR A 180 12.47 33.01 12.99
CA THR A 180 13.11 34.08 12.22
C THR A 180 13.74 33.52 10.93
N HIS A 181 13.94 34.37 9.93
CA HIS A 181 14.53 33.94 8.66
C HIS A 181 15.94 33.37 8.86
N GLU A 182 16.67 33.84 9.87
CA GLU A 182 17.99 33.33 10.24
C GLU A 182 17.93 31.87 10.72
N VAL A 183 16.93 31.53 11.54
CA VAL A 183 16.74 30.14 12.03
C VAL A 183 16.33 29.22 10.88
N ILE A 184 15.40 29.65 10.03
CA ILE A 184 14.96 28.89 8.86
C ILE A 184 16.16 28.63 7.94
N THR A 185 16.92 29.69 7.63
CA THR A 185 18.13 29.63 6.81
C THR A 185 19.15 28.67 7.41
N GLN A 186 19.40 28.74 8.72
CA GLN A 186 20.34 27.85 9.39
C GLN A 186 19.94 26.37 9.20
N ILE A 187 18.68 26.02 9.46
CA ILE A 187 18.19 24.64 9.31
C ILE A 187 18.39 24.16 7.87
N ILE A 188 18.01 24.98 6.88
CA ILE A 188 18.11 24.63 5.46
C ILE A 188 19.57 24.49 5.00
N CYS A 189 20.45 25.43 5.37
CA CYS A 189 21.87 25.36 5.02
C CYS A 189 22.56 24.15 5.68
N GLU A 190 22.25 23.83 6.95
CA GLU A 190 22.75 22.61 7.59
C GLU A 190 22.34 21.35 6.80
N ALA A 191 21.09 21.30 6.32
CA ALA A 191 20.58 20.18 5.52
C ALA A 191 21.29 20.09 4.16
N VAL A 192 21.47 21.22 3.45
CA VAL A 192 22.21 21.27 2.18
C VAL A 192 23.64 20.77 2.34
N ASP A 193 24.37 21.23 3.36
CA ASP A 193 25.76 20.82 3.60
C ASP A 193 25.89 19.31 3.85
N ILE A 194 24.92 18.73 4.57
CA ILE A 194 24.88 17.28 4.81
C ILE A 194 24.57 16.54 3.51
N GLU A 195 23.57 16.99 2.75
CA GLU A 195 23.17 16.35 1.49
C GLU A 195 24.29 16.40 0.45
N GLN A 196 24.95 17.55 0.29
CA GLN A 196 26.08 17.70 -0.62
C GLN A 196 27.24 16.75 -0.25
N ARG A 197 27.52 16.54 1.05
CA ARG A 197 28.53 15.57 1.50
C ARG A 197 28.11 14.14 1.21
N PHE A 198 26.84 13.79 1.40
CA PHE A 198 26.30 12.47 1.09
C PHE A 198 26.50 12.14 -0.40
N VAL A 199 26.04 13.01 -1.30
CA VAL A 199 26.14 12.76 -2.74
C VAL A 199 27.57 12.85 -3.26
N THR A 200 28.47 13.63 -2.66
CA THR A 200 29.86 13.74 -3.16
C THR A 200 30.82 12.72 -2.58
N GLY A 201 30.51 12.14 -1.41
CA GLY A 201 31.30 11.09 -0.78
C GLY A 201 31.09 9.71 -1.40
N GLU A 202 29.84 9.38 -1.73
CA GLU A 202 29.43 8.03 -2.18
C GLU A 202 29.34 7.90 -3.71
N TYR A 203 29.28 9.01 -4.45
CA TYR A 203 28.99 9.00 -5.88
C TYR A 203 30.17 9.38 -6.77
N ARG A 204 30.38 8.61 -7.85
CA ARG A 204 31.27 8.99 -8.97
C ARG A 204 30.60 8.83 -10.36
N GLY A 205 29.28 8.71 -10.42
CA GLY A 205 28.53 8.39 -11.64
C GLY A 205 27.99 9.60 -12.43
N MET A 206 27.71 10.73 -11.78
CA MET A 206 27.44 12.03 -12.41
C MET A 206 28.39 13.08 -11.85
N ASN A 207 28.39 14.24 -12.50
CA ASN A 207 29.15 15.39 -12.09
C ASN A 207 28.68 15.87 -10.70
N CYS A 208 29.54 15.70 -9.70
CA CYS A 208 29.29 16.10 -8.32
C CYS A 208 29.00 17.59 -8.19
N GLN A 209 29.61 18.44 -9.02
CA GLN A 209 29.35 19.88 -9.00
C GLN A 209 27.93 20.20 -9.45
N LEU A 210 27.45 19.55 -10.52
CA LEU A 210 26.07 19.72 -10.95
C LEU A 210 25.08 19.19 -9.90
N MET A 211 25.40 18.10 -9.22
CA MET A 211 24.53 17.61 -8.13
C MET A 211 24.45 18.61 -6.98
N LYS A 212 25.56 19.25 -6.59
CA LYS A 212 25.55 20.32 -5.58
C LYS A 212 24.67 21.49 -6.00
N THR A 213 24.83 21.97 -7.24
CA THR A 213 23.99 23.04 -7.79
C THR A 213 22.50 22.65 -7.82
N TYR A 214 22.18 21.39 -8.10
CA TYR A 214 20.80 20.90 -8.03
C TYR A 214 20.24 20.93 -6.61
N ILE A 215 21.00 20.48 -5.61
CA ILE A 215 20.58 20.51 -4.20
C ILE A 215 20.35 21.96 -3.74
N GLU A 216 21.24 22.89 -4.14
CA GLU A 216 21.11 24.32 -3.88
C GLU A 216 19.84 24.91 -4.53
N PHE A 217 19.55 24.54 -5.79
CA PHE A 217 18.32 24.93 -6.47
C PHE A 217 17.06 24.44 -5.72
N VAL A 218 17.06 23.21 -5.23
CA VAL A 218 15.95 22.66 -4.43
C VAL A 218 15.80 23.41 -3.11
N ALA A 219 16.92 23.70 -2.43
CA ALA A 219 16.92 24.44 -1.17
C ALA A 219 16.38 25.87 -1.32
N ASP A 220 16.77 26.57 -2.39
CA ASP A 220 16.23 27.91 -2.71
C ASP A 220 14.72 27.88 -2.95
N ARG A 221 14.21 26.84 -3.62
CA ARG A 221 12.77 26.67 -3.80
C ARG A 221 12.05 26.49 -2.47
N LEU A 222 12.61 25.69 -1.57
CA LEU A 222 12.05 25.47 -0.23
C LEU A 222 12.11 26.75 0.63
N LEU A 223 13.22 27.49 0.59
CA LEU A 223 13.35 28.78 1.26
C LEU A 223 12.27 29.76 0.83
N VAL A 224 12.03 29.88 -0.49
CA VAL A 224 10.96 30.73 -1.03
C VAL A 224 9.57 30.25 -0.57
N ALA A 225 9.32 28.94 -0.56
CA ALA A 225 8.05 28.38 -0.09
C ALA A 225 7.80 28.66 1.41
N LEU A 226 8.87 28.78 2.21
CA LEU A 226 8.84 29.15 3.63
C LEU A 226 8.87 30.67 3.85
N GLY A 227 8.83 31.49 2.80
CA GLY A 227 8.80 32.95 2.88
C GLY A 227 10.15 33.65 3.05
N CYS A 228 11.26 32.91 2.90
CA CYS A 228 12.62 33.46 2.90
C CYS A 228 13.07 33.85 1.48
N THR A 229 14.14 34.64 1.40
CA THR A 229 14.82 34.92 0.14
C THR A 229 15.73 33.76 -0.26
N LYS A 230 16.02 33.65 -1.55
CA LYS A 230 17.05 32.72 -2.06
C LYS A 230 18.42 33.05 -1.46
N ILE A 231 19.24 32.02 -1.32
CA ILE A 231 20.61 32.13 -0.79
C ILE A 231 21.63 31.74 -1.86
N TYR A 232 21.36 30.68 -2.59
CA TYR A 232 22.31 30.14 -3.56
C TYR A 232 22.15 30.75 -4.95
N GLU A 233 20.94 31.17 -5.29
CA GLU A 233 20.53 31.66 -6.60
C GLU A 233 20.85 30.68 -7.73
N SER A 234 20.91 29.39 -7.40
CA SER A 234 21.28 28.32 -8.32
C SER A 234 20.12 27.97 -9.26
N GLU A 235 20.43 27.77 -10.54
CA GLU A 235 19.50 27.24 -11.54
C GLU A 235 19.52 25.72 -11.56
N ASN A 236 18.45 25.09 -12.07
CA ASN A 236 18.40 23.64 -12.20
C ASN A 236 19.39 23.15 -13.29
N PRO A 237 20.43 22.36 -12.95
CA PRO A 237 21.40 21.89 -13.93
C PRO A 237 20.93 20.63 -14.69
N PHE A 238 19.80 20.03 -14.31
CA PHE A 238 19.31 18.77 -14.85
C PHE A 238 17.99 18.94 -15.61
N ASP A 239 18.11 19.06 -16.93
CA ASP A 239 16.99 19.07 -17.90
C ASP A 239 15.97 17.93 -17.67
N PHE A 240 16.46 16.74 -17.32
CA PHE A 240 15.61 15.58 -17.09
C PHE A 240 14.71 15.72 -15.87
N MET A 241 15.12 16.48 -14.84
CA MET A 241 14.29 16.72 -13.66
C MET A 241 13.07 17.60 -13.98
N GLU A 242 13.15 18.48 -14.98
CA GLU A 242 12.00 19.24 -15.49
C GLU A 242 11.08 18.36 -16.33
N MET A 243 11.65 17.56 -17.23
CA MET A 243 10.87 16.65 -18.07
C MET A 243 10.07 15.66 -17.24
N ILE A 244 10.65 15.15 -16.14
CA ILE A 244 9.95 14.22 -15.25
C ILE A 244 8.78 14.92 -14.54
N SER A 245 9.01 16.14 -14.04
CA SER A 245 7.95 16.99 -13.46
C SER A 245 6.83 17.31 -14.45
N LEU A 246 7.12 17.33 -15.76
CA LEU A 246 6.16 17.51 -16.85
C LEU A 246 5.43 16.20 -17.24
N THR A 247 6.05 15.03 -17.07
CA THR A 247 5.38 13.73 -17.29
C THR A 247 4.22 13.50 -16.33
N GLY A 248 4.32 14.01 -15.09
CA GLY A 248 3.18 14.10 -14.14
C GLY A 248 2.19 15.22 -14.45
N LYS A 249 2.42 16.01 -15.51
CA LYS A 249 1.53 17.05 -16.04
C LYS A 249 1.15 16.78 -17.51
N THR A 250 1.18 15.53 -17.97
CA THR A 250 0.70 15.21 -19.32
C THR A 250 -0.80 15.47 -19.43
N ASN A 251 -1.18 16.24 -20.45
CA ASN A 251 -2.57 16.47 -20.84
C ASN A 251 -3.34 15.15 -20.94
N PHE A 252 -4.53 15.15 -20.35
CA PHE A 252 -5.49 14.04 -20.23
C PHE A 252 -5.73 13.20 -21.50
N PHE A 253 -5.38 13.72 -22.69
CA PHE A 253 -5.70 13.13 -23.99
C PHE A 253 -4.53 12.52 -24.78
N GLU A 254 -3.26 12.73 -24.39
CA GLU A 254 -2.13 12.43 -25.30
C GLU A 254 -1.30 11.19 -24.93
N ARG A 255 -1.48 10.62 -23.74
CA ARG A 255 -0.96 9.30 -23.36
C ARG A 255 -1.95 8.59 -22.45
N ARG A 256 -1.95 7.25 -22.43
CA ARG A 256 -2.62 6.48 -21.37
C ARG A 256 -1.91 6.78 -20.06
N VAL A 257 -2.42 7.77 -19.33
CA VAL A 257 -1.90 8.23 -18.05
C VAL A 257 -2.08 7.09 -17.03
N SER A 258 -0.98 6.63 -16.43
CA SER A 258 -0.96 5.63 -15.35
C SER A 258 -1.68 6.11 -14.08
N GLU A 259 -1.97 7.41 -13.98
CA GLU A 259 -2.67 8.05 -12.86
C GLU A 259 -4.15 7.66 -12.79
N TYR A 260 -4.81 7.46 -13.94
CA TYR A 260 -6.18 6.96 -13.98
C TYR A 260 -6.30 5.43 -13.95
N ALA A 261 -5.18 4.70 -14.00
CA ALA A 261 -5.20 3.29 -13.64
C ALA A 261 -5.60 3.09 -12.16
N LYS A 262 -5.59 4.15 -11.34
CA LYS A 262 -5.97 4.16 -9.91
C LYS A 262 -7.35 4.75 -9.60
N ALA A 263 -8.15 5.18 -10.58
CA ALA A 263 -9.61 5.25 -10.39
C ALA A 263 -10.20 3.84 -10.12
N ASN A 264 -9.38 2.81 -10.34
CA ASN A 264 -9.56 1.48 -9.80
C ASN A 264 -9.38 1.38 -8.28
N ILE A 265 -9.18 2.38 -7.41
CA ILE A 265 -8.94 2.07 -5.97
C ILE A 265 -10.08 1.25 -5.34
N VAL A 266 -11.34 1.45 -5.76
CA VAL A 266 -12.45 0.54 -5.39
C VAL A 266 -12.33 -0.84 -6.07
N CYS A 267 -11.81 -0.90 -7.30
CA CYS A 267 -11.54 -2.14 -8.05
C CYS A 267 -10.21 -2.84 -7.76
N GLN A 268 -9.26 -2.17 -7.13
CA GLN A 268 -7.92 -2.60 -6.80
C GLN A 268 -7.92 -3.08 -5.35
N ALA A 269 -8.73 -2.49 -4.45
CA ALA A 269 -9.14 -3.19 -3.23
C ALA A 269 -9.88 -4.51 -3.54
N MET A 270 -10.66 -4.56 -4.63
CA MET A 270 -11.28 -5.80 -5.11
C MET A 270 -10.29 -6.76 -5.83
N ALA A 271 -9.21 -6.25 -6.44
CA ALA A 271 -8.25 -7.04 -7.23
C ALA A 271 -6.94 -7.39 -6.47
N GLU A 272 -6.53 -6.63 -5.46
CA GLU A 272 -5.42 -6.94 -4.54
C GLU A 272 -5.83 -8.05 -3.57
N ARG A 273 -7.13 -8.16 -3.25
CA ARG A 273 -7.69 -9.40 -2.70
C ARG A 273 -7.44 -10.60 -3.62
N THR A 274 -7.40 -10.41 -4.94
CA THR A 274 -7.12 -11.47 -5.92
C THR A 274 -5.62 -11.71 -6.17
N TYR A 275 -4.74 -10.73 -5.92
CA TYR A 275 -3.29 -10.84 -6.22
C TYR A 275 -2.48 -11.52 -5.10
N LEU A 276 -2.93 -11.43 -3.84
CA LEU A 276 -2.38 -12.21 -2.72
C LEU A 276 -2.69 -13.73 -2.83
N GLU A 277 -3.63 -14.12 -3.70
CA GLU A 277 -4.07 -15.51 -3.90
C GLU A 277 -3.13 -16.33 -4.80
N ASP A 278 -2.36 -15.66 -5.67
CA ASP A 278 -1.51 -16.32 -6.67
C ASP A 278 -0.10 -16.66 -6.13
N LYS A 279 0.41 -15.87 -5.17
CA LYS A 279 1.74 -16.12 -4.56
C LYS A 279 1.75 -17.16 -3.44
N THR A 280 0.60 -17.53 -2.90
CA THR A 280 0.47 -18.49 -1.77
C THR A 280 -0.11 -19.85 -2.17
N GLY A 281 -0.51 -20.03 -3.44
CA GLY A 281 -1.09 -21.28 -3.92
C GLY A 281 -2.44 -21.64 -3.30
N ARG A 282 -3.15 -20.70 -2.66
CA ARG A 282 -4.46 -20.92 -2.03
C ARG A 282 -5.47 -19.90 -2.55
N ASN A 283 -6.46 -20.39 -3.31
CA ASN A 283 -7.61 -19.63 -3.80
C ASN A 283 -8.41 -19.04 -2.63
N PHE A 284 -8.24 -17.75 -2.33
CA PHE A 284 -9.15 -17.07 -1.41
C PHE A 284 -10.40 -16.49 -2.07
N LYS A 285 -10.62 -16.55 -3.40
CA LYS A 285 -11.84 -16.13 -4.12
C LYS A 285 -12.91 -15.41 -3.26
N HIS A 286 -12.60 -14.20 -2.80
CA HIS A 286 -13.56 -13.43 -2.03
C HIS A 286 -14.45 -12.66 -3.00
N GLY A 287 -15.74 -12.98 -2.99
CA GLY A 287 -16.74 -12.39 -3.86
C GLY A 287 -16.84 -13.00 -5.27
N LYS A 288 -18.03 -12.88 -5.87
CA LYS A 288 -18.23 -13.26 -7.28
C LYS A 288 -17.68 -12.13 -8.17
N PHE A 289 -16.70 -12.42 -9.01
CA PHE A 289 -16.18 -11.46 -10.00
C PHE A 289 -17.29 -10.92 -10.90
N ARG A 290 -17.42 -9.58 -10.99
CA ARG A 290 -18.44 -8.88 -11.79
C ARG A 290 -17.80 -7.84 -12.72
N PRO A 291 -17.44 -8.22 -13.96
CA PRO A 291 -16.63 -7.38 -14.84
C PRO A 291 -17.30 -6.06 -15.26
N ARG A 292 -18.64 -5.98 -15.25
CA ARG A 292 -19.39 -4.76 -15.61
C ARG A 292 -19.69 -3.84 -14.42
N LEU A 293 -19.38 -4.25 -13.19
CA LEU A 293 -19.78 -3.50 -11.99
C LEU A 293 -19.14 -2.10 -11.95
N LEU A 294 -17.88 -2.01 -12.39
CA LEU A 294 -17.14 -0.75 -12.48
C LEU A 294 -17.75 0.20 -13.50
N ASP A 295 -18.08 -0.29 -14.69
CA ASP A 295 -18.71 0.53 -15.74
C ASP A 295 -20.05 1.11 -15.25
N LEU A 296 -20.82 0.34 -14.46
CA LEU A 296 -22.04 0.83 -13.83
C LEU A 296 -21.76 1.92 -12.79
N ALA A 297 -20.75 1.76 -11.94
CA ALA A 297 -20.37 2.76 -10.95
C ALA A 297 -19.91 4.09 -11.59
N LEU A 298 -19.11 4.01 -12.66
CA LEU A 298 -18.62 5.17 -13.41
C LEU A 298 -19.71 5.84 -14.26
N SER A 299 -20.84 5.18 -14.51
CA SER A 299 -21.96 5.74 -15.27
C SER A 299 -22.83 6.72 -14.48
N ASN A 300 -22.59 6.89 -13.17
CA ASN A 300 -23.30 7.88 -12.36
C ASN A 300 -22.71 9.29 -12.61
N SER A 301 -23.56 10.32 -12.75
CA SER A 301 -23.07 11.68 -12.94
C SER A 301 -22.47 12.26 -11.66
N SER A 302 -21.54 13.21 -11.78
CA SER A 302 -20.93 13.88 -10.62
C SER A 302 -21.97 14.60 -9.74
N GLU A 303 -23.04 15.12 -10.34
CA GLU A 303 -24.15 15.75 -9.61
C GLU A 303 -24.98 14.72 -8.82
N GLN A 304 -25.27 13.56 -9.42
CA GLN A 304 -25.96 12.46 -8.74
C GLN A 304 -25.14 11.92 -7.58
N ILE A 305 -23.83 11.69 -7.79
CA ILE A 305 -22.93 11.23 -6.73
C ILE A 305 -22.92 12.24 -5.58
N LYS A 306 -22.74 13.53 -5.87
CA LYS A 306 -22.68 14.58 -4.84
C LYS A 306 -24.00 14.69 -4.08
N SER A 307 -25.14 14.69 -4.76
CA SER A 307 -26.46 14.80 -4.14
C SER A 307 -26.81 13.58 -3.27
N THR A 308 -26.59 12.37 -3.80
CA THR A 308 -26.87 11.11 -3.09
C THR A 308 -25.97 10.94 -1.87
N THR A 309 -24.66 11.19 -2.00
CA THR A 309 -23.73 11.10 -0.86
C THR A 309 -24.04 12.14 0.21
N SER A 310 -24.32 13.39 -0.18
CA SER A 310 -24.68 14.45 0.79
C SER A 310 -25.93 14.08 1.61
N ARG A 311 -26.97 13.56 0.96
CA ARG A 311 -28.19 13.08 1.66
C ARG A 311 -27.91 11.87 2.54
N ALA A 312 -27.09 10.93 2.08
CA ALA A 312 -26.73 9.76 2.85
C ALA A 312 -26.01 10.13 4.16
N PHE A 313 -25.04 11.05 4.11
CA PHE A 313 -24.30 11.47 5.30
C PHE A 313 -25.11 12.37 6.25
N GLN A 314 -26.11 13.10 5.75
CA GLN A 314 -27.04 13.85 6.61
C GLN A 314 -27.78 12.94 7.61
N PHE A 315 -28.17 11.74 7.18
CA PHE A 315 -28.79 10.75 8.08
C PHE A 315 -27.88 10.31 9.24
N LEU A 316 -26.56 10.39 9.07
CA LEU A 316 -25.59 10.07 10.11
C LEU A 316 -25.29 11.27 11.02
N SER A 317 -25.35 12.49 10.48
CA SER A 317 -25.12 13.73 11.26
C SER A 317 -26.27 14.11 12.19
N ALA A 318 -27.48 13.60 11.93
CA ALA A 318 -28.72 14.03 12.60
C ALA A 318 -29.12 13.15 13.80
N ALA A 319 -28.35 12.12 14.15
CA ALA A 319 -28.82 11.08 15.06
C ALA A 319 -28.10 11.09 16.41
N ASP A 320 -28.85 11.48 17.42
CA ASP A 320 -28.47 11.41 18.84
C ASP A 320 -29.08 10.17 19.53
N THR A 321 -29.43 9.10 18.78
CA THR A 321 -30.01 7.88 19.39
C THR A 321 -29.71 6.59 18.63
N ALA A 322 -29.43 5.57 19.46
CA ALA A 322 -29.14 4.17 19.20
C ALA A 322 -30.10 3.41 18.26
N GLN A 323 -29.50 2.48 17.49
CA GLN A 323 -30.08 1.48 16.56
C GLN A 323 -30.63 2.14 15.25
N THR A 324 -30.25 1.61 14.07
CA THR A 324 -30.82 1.91 12.72
C THR A 324 -30.42 3.17 11.94
N THR A 325 -29.39 3.93 12.33
CA THR A 325 -28.93 5.15 11.60
C THR A 325 -28.24 4.89 10.26
N ALA A 326 -27.58 3.74 10.11
CA ALA A 326 -26.89 3.37 8.86
C ALA A 326 -27.86 2.99 7.73
N MET A 327 -29.06 2.50 8.06
CA MET A 327 -29.97 1.90 7.09
C MET A 327 -30.60 2.91 6.12
N PRO A 328 -31.06 4.09 6.56
CA PRO A 328 -31.46 5.17 5.66
C PRO A 328 -30.31 5.60 4.73
N ALA A 329 -29.11 5.80 5.28
CA ALA A 329 -27.93 6.20 4.52
C ALA A 329 -27.52 5.14 3.49
N LEU A 330 -27.53 3.86 3.86
CA LEU A 330 -27.22 2.73 2.97
C LEU A 330 -28.28 2.60 1.87
N THR A 331 -29.55 2.79 2.19
CA THR A 331 -30.64 2.76 1.20
C THR A 331 -30.45 3.85 0.15
N GLU A 332 -30.04 5.04 0.60
CA GLU A 332 -29.74 6.17 -0.27
C GLU A 332 -28.54 5.88 -1.18
N LEU A 333 -27.43 5.33 -0.65
CA LEU A 333 -26.24 5.01 -1.43
C LEU A 333 -26.46 3.89 -2.47
N ILE A 334 -27.29 2.89 -2.19
CA ILE A 334 -27.60 1.79 -3.13
C ILE A 334 -28.40 2.28 -4.34
N THR A 335 -28.94 3.50 -4.33
CA THR A 335 -29.54 4.10 -5.53
C THR A 335 -28.53 4.38 -6.64
N LEU A 336 -27.23 4.51 -6.29
CA LEU A 336 -26.17 4.66 -7.28
C LEU A 336 -25.95 3.33 -8.02
N LYS A 337 -25.84 3.42 -9.35
CA LYS A 337 -25.56 2.26 -10.18
C LYS A 337 -24.23 1.65 -9.77
N GLY A 338 -24.16 0.32 -9.66
CA GLY A 338 -22.93 -0.38 -9.31
C GLY A 338 -22.56 -0.34 -7.82
N ILE A 339 -23.35 0.32 -6.96
CA ILE A 339 -23.14 0.36 -5.51
C ILE A 339 -24.13 -0.59 -4.82
N GLY A 340 -23.60 -1.65 -4.21
CA GLY A 340 -24.37 -2.60 -3.41
C GLY A 340 -24.20 -2.38 -1.90
N PRO A 341 -24.89 -3.14 -1.03
CA PRO A 341 -24.79 -3.02 0.42
C PRO A 341 -23.36 -3.10 0.99
N ALA A 342 -22.50 -3.94 0.42
CA ALA A 342 -21.10 -4.01 0.83
C ALA A 342 -20.33 -2.71 0.51
N SER A 343 -20.44 -2.19 -0.71
CA SER A 343 -19.78 -0.94 -1.09
C SER A 343 -20.37 0.27 -0.37
N ALA A 344 -21.69 0.29 -0.15
CA ALA A 344 -22.36 1.35 0.60
C ALA A 344 -21.94 1.36 2.07
N SER A 345 -21.92 0.20 2.73
CA SER A 345 -21.49 0.10 4.14
C SER A 345 -20.03 0.47 4.33
N LEU A 346 -19.14 0.18 3.37
CA LEU A 346 -17.75 0.64 3.39
C LEU A 346 -17.64 2.17 3.42
N LEU A 347 -18.41 2.86 2.56
CA LEU A 347 -18.41 4.33 2.52
C LEU A 347 -18.91 4.93 3.83
N LEU A 348 -19.88 4.29 4.47
CA LEU A 348 -20.46 4.75 5.72
C LEU A 348 -19.55 4.45 6.92
N SER A 349 -18.89 3.28 6.95
CA SER A 349 -17.98 2.90 8.04
C SER A 349 -16.73 3.75 8.08
N VAL A 350 -16.25 4.27 6.93
CA VAL A 350 -15.15 5.24 6.90
C VAL A 350 -15.55 6.57 7.57
N TYR A 351 -16.82 6.98 7.45
CA TYR A 351 -17.31 8.23 8.03
C TYR A 351 -17.58 8.14 9.54
N THR A 352 -18.15 7.03 10.01
CA THR A 352 -18.41 6.79 11.44
C THR A 352 -18.05 5.35 11.84
N PRO A 353 -16.75 5.03 11.97
CA PRO A 353 -16.27 3.67 12.18
C PRO A 353 -16.68 3.07 13.53
N ALA A 354 -16.98 3.91 14.53
CA ALA A 354 -17.44 3.46 15.83
C ALA A 354 -18.87 2.90 15.78
N GLU A 355 -19.70 3.33 14.81
CA GLU A 355 -21.14 3.05 14.80
C GLU A 355 -21.59 2.19 13.63
N VAL A 356 -20.99 2.38 12.44
CA VAL A 356 -21.45 1.72 11.22
C VAL A 356 -20.52 0.58 10.85
N PRO A 357 -20.99 -0.69 10.93
CA PRO A 357 -20.15 -1.81 10.59
C PRO A 357 -20.00 -1.98 9.08
N PHE A 358 -18.77 -2.19 8.61
CA PHE A 358 -18.49 -2.61 7.26
C PHE A 358 -18.97 -4.04 7.02
N PHE A 359 -19.68 -4.27 5.91
CA PHE A 359 -20.17 -5.58 5.50
C PHE A 359 -19.09 -6.39 4.77
N SER A 360 -18.02 -6.74 5.48
CA SER A 360 -16.97 -7.65 5.00
C SER A 360 -17.36 -9.12 5.17
N ASP A 361 -16.76 -10.00 4.36
CA ASP A 361 -17.02 -11.45 4.42
C ASP A 361 -16.65 -12.03 5.78
N GLU A 362 -15.48 -11.65 6.30
CA GLU A 362 -14.88 -12.20 7.50
C GLU A 362 -15.69 -11.79 8.75
N ALA A 363 -15.96 -10.47 8.88
CA ALA A 363 -16.74 -9.96 9.98
C ALA A 363 -18.17 -10.49 9.95
N PHE A 364 -18.81 -10.55 8.78
CA PHE A 364 -20.16 -11.11 8.66
C PHE A 364 -20.23 -12.58 9.09
N ARG A 365 -19.31 -13.42 8.63
CA ARG A 365 -19.29 -14.85 8.95
C ARG A 365 -19.01 -15.11 10.43
N TRP A 366 -18.14 -14.32 11.04
CA TRP A 366 -17.84 -14.42 12.46
C TRP A 366 -19.00 -13.91 13.33
N VAL A 367 -19.58 -12.76 13.00
CA VAL A 367 -20.70 -12.19 13.76
C VAL A 367 -21.96 -13.06 13.64
N MET A 368 -22.17 -13.67 12.47
CA MET A 368 -23.33 -14.52 12.17
C MET A 368 -23.00 -16.02 12.26
N PHE A 369 -22.02 -16.40 13.07
CA PHE A 369 -21.44 -17.76 13.08
C PHE A 369 -22.47 -18.85 13.39
N ASP A 370 -23.31 -18.62 14.41
CA ASP A 370 -24.30 -19.57 14.91
C ASP A 370 -25.66 -19.47 14.20
N GLU A 371 -25.87 -18.39 13.44
CA GLU A 371 -27.15 -18.14 12.78
C GLU A 371 -27.37 -19.10 11.60
N PRO A 372 -28.60 -19.60 11.38
CA PRO A 372 -28.90 -20.40 10.20
C PRO A 372 -28.67 -19.60 8.92
N ALA A 373 -27.99 -20.21 7.94
CA ALA A 373 -27.78 -19.59 6.64
C ALA A 373 -29.11 -19.51 5.89
N SER A 374 -29.42 -18.35 5.29
CA SER A 374 -30.64 -18.18 4.51
C SER A 374 -30.47 -18.78 3.10
N GLY A 375 -30.22 -20.09 2.97
CA GLY A 375 -30.09 -20.76 1.67
C GLY A 375 -29.15 -21.98 1.67
N LYS A 376 -28.77 -22.46 0.49
CA LYS A 376 -27.75 -23.51 0.33
C LYS A 376 -26.35 -22.92 0.60
N GLY A 377 -25.92 -22.97 1.86
CA GLY A 377 -24.60 -22.56 2.32
C GLY A 377 -24.30 -23.19 3.69
N GLY A 378 -23.03 -23.37 4.03
CA GLY A 378 -22.60 -23.97 5.30
C GLY A 378 -22.90 -23.08 6.51
N ARG A 379 -22.35 -23.45 7.68
CA ARG A 379 -22.37 -22.64 8.92
C ARG A 379 -21.01 -22.02 9.18
N GLY A 380 -20.95 -21.04 10.08
CA GLY A 380 -19.72 -20.35 10.43
C GLY A 380 -19.01 -19.77 9.21
N TRP A 381 -17.73 -20.09 9.06
CA TRP A 381 -16.90 -19.57 7.99
C TRP A 381 -17.27 -20.04 6.57
N ASP A 382 -18.02 -21.14 6.44
CA ASP A 382 -18.47 -21.66 5.14
C ASP A 382 -19.88 -21.13 4.77
N ARG A 383 -20.40 -20.19 5.55
CA ARG A 383 -21.66 -19.48 5.29
C ARG A 383 -21.56 -18.69 3.99
N GLY A 384 -22.55 -18.89 3.12
CA GLY A 384 -22.73 -18.10 1.90
C GLY A 384 -23.30 -16.71 2.19
N ILE A 385 -22.89 -15.71 1.39
CA ILE A 385 -23.28 -14.31 1.54
C ILE A 385 -24.02 -13.86 0.27
N LYS A 386 -25.21 -13.28 0.43
CA LYS A 386 -26.03 -12.75 -0.67
C LYS A 386 -25.73 -11.28 -0.97
N TYR A 387 -25.18 -10.55 0.00
CA TYR A 387 -24.89 -9.12 -0.09
C TYR A 387 -26.16 -8.31 -0.39
N ASP A 388 -27.26 -8.67 0.27
CA ASP A 388 -28.52 -7.93 0.18
C ASP A 388 -28.76 -7.05 1.42
N LYS A 389 -29.72 -6.14 1.30
CA LYS A 389 -30.05 -5.19 2.38
C LYS A 389 -30.50 -5.90 3.67
N LYS A 390 -31.16 -7.06 3.56
CA LYS A 390 -31.67 -7.80 4.73
C LYS A 390 -30.54 -8.46 5.50
N GLU A 391 -29.55 -9.02 4.81
CA GLU A 391 -28.36 -9.57 5.46
C GLU A 391 -27.55 -8.48 6.16
N TYR A 392 -27.39 -7.32 5.52
CA TYR A 392 -26.70 -6.19 6.16
C TYR A 392 -27.43 -5.70 7.41
N GLU A 393 -28.76 -5.60 7.36
CA GLU A 393 -29.57 -5.18 8.50
C GLU A 393 -29.41 -6.14 9.68
N ALA A 394 -29.53 -7.45 9.45
CA ALA A 394 -29.33 -8.46 10.47
C ALA A 394 -27.91 -8.42 11.07
N TYR A 395 -26.90 -8.26 10.22
CA TYR A 395 -25.51 -8.10 10.64
C TYR A 395 -25.29 -6.84 11.49
N SER A 396 -25.82 -5.70 11.07
CA SER A 396 -25.68 -4.43 11.77
C SER A 396 -26.33 -4.47 13.16
N VAL A 397 -27.51 -5.10 13.28
CA VAL A 397 -28.17 -5.35 14.57
C VAL A 397 -27.27 -6.20 15.47
N ARG A 398 -26.71 -7.29 14.93
CA ARG A 398 -25.88 -8.20 15.71
C ARG A 398 -24.56 -7.59 16.17
N VAL A 399 -23.90 -6.79 15.33
CA VAL A 399 -22.70 -6.03 15.73
C VAL A 399 -23.04 -5.10 16.89
N LYS A 400 -24.19 -4.41 16.83
CA LYS A 400 -24.60 -3.51 17.91
C LYS A 400 -24.82 -4.23 19.23
N GLU A 401 -25.47 -5.40 19.21
CA GLU A 401 -25.63 -6.24 20.41
C GLU A 401 -24.27 -6.67 21.00
N ILE A 402 -23.29 -6.98 20.15
CA ILE A 402 -21.94 -7.33 20.59
C ILE A 402 -21.28 -6.11 21.26
N VAL A 403 -21.34 -4.95 20.62
CA VAL A 403 -20.78 -3.69 21.15
C VAL A 403 -21.41 -3.33 22.50
N GLU A 404 -22.75 -3.35 22.59
CA GLU A 404 -23.48 -3.06 23.84
C GLU A 404 -23.10 -4.05 24.95
N ARG A 405 -23.00 -5.34 24.64
CA ARG A 405 -22.60 -6.36 25.60
C ARG A 405 -21.16 -6.16 26.09
N LEU A 406 -20.23 -5.80 25.20
CA LEU A 406 -18.83 -5.58 25.56
C LEU A 406 -18.66 -4.30 26.39
N ARG A 407 -19.38 -3.23 26.06
CA ARG A 407 -19.40 -1.99 26.86
C ARG A 407 -19.96 -2.24 28.26
N ALA A 408 -21.02 -3.04 28.39
CA ALA A 408 -21.59 -3.39 29.69
C ALA A 408 -20.63 -4.16 30.61
N VAL A 409 -19.64 -4.86 30.06
CA VAL A 409 -18.67 -5.65 30.84
C VAL A 409 -17.43 -4.82 31.21
N ASN A 410 -16.99 -3.92 30.32
CA ASN A 410 -15.70 -3.23 30.46
C ASN A 410 -15.78 -1.80 31.02
N GLY A 411 -16.99 -1.26 31.26
CA GLY A 411 -17.19 0.11 31.75
C GLY A 411 -17.11 1.17 30.64
N GLU A 412 -17.46 2.41 30.98
CA GLU A 412 -17.51 3.56 30.06
C GLU A 412 -16.27 4.46 30.18
N ASP A 413 -15.07 3.90 30.37
CA ASP A 413 -13.84 4.70 30.32
C ASP A 413 -13.58 5.15 28.86
N GLU A 414 -13.47 6.47 28.64
CA GLU A 414 -13.30 7.10 27.32
C GLU A 414 -12.10 6.56 26.52
N GLU A 415 -11.08 6.02 27.19
CA GLU A 415 -9.86 5.45 26.59
C GLU A 415 -10.08 4.01 26.03
N SER A 416 -11.26 3.43 26.24
CA SER A 416 -11.61 2.03 25.91
C SER A 416 -12.90 1.87 25.08
N MET A 417 -13.27 2.89 24.30
CA MET A 417 -14.51 2.89 23.50
C MET A 417 -14.54 1.76 22.45
N ILE A 418 -15.14 0.62 22.82
CA ILE A 418 -15.40 -0.50 21.91
C ILE A 418 -16.52 -0.09 20.95
N GLY A 419 -16.26 -0.10 19.63
CA GLY A 419 -17.22 0.22 18.57
C GLY A 419 -17.33 -0.88 17.51
N ALA A 420 -18.07 -0.58 16.43
CA ALA A 420 -18.25 -1.48 15.30
C ALA A 420 -16.90 -1.88 14.66
N LYS A 421 -15.97 -0.93 14.53
CA LYS A 421 -14.61 -1.15 14.03
C LYS A 421 -13.85 -2.23 14.80
N GLU A 422 -13.88 -2.23 16.14
CA GLU A 422 -13.16 -3.22 16.93
C GLU A 422 -13.74 -4.64 16.71
N VAL A 423 -15.07 -4.74 16.55
CA VAL A 423 -15.75 -5.98 16.18
C VAL A 423 -15.30 -6.45 14.78
N GLU A 424 -15.19 -5.54 13.80
CA GLU A 424 -14.66 -5.88 12.47
C GLU A 424 -13.21 -6.38 12.51
N MET A 425 -12.35 -5.73 13.30
CA MET A 425 -10.94 -6.12 13.44
C MET A 425 -10.81 -7.53 14.00
N VAL A 426 -11.63 -7.91 14.98
CA VAL A 426 -11.65 -9.28 15.52
C VAL A 426 -12.09 -10.27 14.45
N GLY A 427 -13.17 -9.98 13.73
CA GLY A 427 -13.65 -10.83 12.63
C GLY A 427 -12.59 -11.03 11.54
N TRP A 428 -11.85 -9.97 11.20
CA TRP A 428 -10.73 -10.01 10.26
C TRP A 428 -9.59 -10.90 10.76
N VAL A 429 -9.12 -10.68 11.99
CA VAL A 429 -8.00 -11.46 12.57
C VAL A 429 -8.36 -12.95 12.65
N LEU A 430 -9.56 -13.30 13.11
CA LEU A 430 -10.00 -14.69 13.18
C LEU A 430 -10.17 -15.34 11.81
N GLY A 431 -10.61 -14.56 10.81
CA GLY A 431 -10.68 -15.01 9.43
C GLY A 431 -9.30 -15.27 8.83
N LEU A 432 -8.33 -14.41 9.15
CA LEU A 432 -6.94 -14.51 8.73
C LEU A 432 -6.20 -15.68 9.41
N GLU A 433 -6.40 -15.89 10.72
CA GLU A 433 -5.84 -17.05 11.43
C GLU A 433 -6.29 -18.36 10.77
N ARG A 434 -7.57 -18.51 10.41
CA ARG A 434 -8.06 -19.69 9.68
C ARG A 434 -7.38 -19.83 8.31
N ALA A 435 -7.26 -18.72 7.57
CA ALA A 435 -6.64 -18.68 6.26
C ALA A 435 -5.16 -19.14 6.30
N VAL A 436 -4.45 -18.75 7.36
CA VAL A 436 -3.03 -19.03 7.57
C VAL A 436 -2.81 -20.44 8.16
N LEU A 437 -3.53 -20.79 9.22
CA LEU A 437 -3.28 -21.97 10.06
C LEU A 437 -4.11 -23.21 9.66
N GLY A 438 -5.15 -23.06 8.82
CA GLY A 438 -6.09 -24.14 8.55
C GLY A 438 -7.05 -24.38 9.72
N ASN A 439 -8.02 -25.29 9.54
CA ASN A 439 -9.10 -25.51 10.48
C ASN A 439 -8.58 -26.31 11.71
N PRO A 440 -8.63 -25.78 12.95
CA PRO A 440 -8.21 -26.56 14.13
C PRO A 440 -9.06 -27.83 14.36
N GLY A 441 -10.22 -27.93 13.69
CA GLY A 441 -11.17 -29.03 13.81
C GLY A 441 -11.03 -30.17 12.78
N GLU A 442 -10.08 -30.10 11.83
CA GLU A 442 -9.87 -31.20 10.87
C GLU A 442 -8.85 -32.24 11.36
N GLU A 443 -7.85 -31.86 12.16
CA GLU A 443 -6.92 -32.81 12.80
C GLU A 443 -7.63 -33.76 13.79
N ALA A 444 -8.77 -33.34 14.35
CA ALA A 444 -9.56 -34.17 15.25
C ALA A 444 -10.42 -35.24 14.53
N LYS A 445 -10.63 -35.15 13.20
CA LYS A 445 -11.42 -36.14 12.46
C LYS A 445 -10.59 -37.28 11.88
N GLU A 446 -9.31 -37.06 11.57
CA GLU A 446 -8.39 -38.14 11.17
C GLU A 446 -7.94 -38.98 12.38
N ALA A 447 -7.88 -38.38 13.57
CA ALA A 447 -7.57 -39.10 14.80
C ALA A 447 -8.73 -39.99 15.32
N SER A 448 -9.98 -39.75 14.90
CA SER A 448 -11.15 -40.50 15.38
C SER A 448 -11.63 -41.62 14.44
N SER A 449 -11.03 -41.78 13.25
CA SER A 449 -11.42 -42.84 12.30
C SER A 449 -10.54 -44.10 12.36
N SER A 450 -9.52 -44.13 13.23
CA SER A 450 -8.57 -45.25 13.34
C SER A 450 -8.87 -46.23 14.48
N VAL A 451 -9.98 -46.06 15.21
CA VAL A 451 -10.39 -47.00 16.27
C VAL A 451 -11.85 -47.40 16.05
N VAL A 452 -12.07 -48.72 16.05
CA VAL A 452 -13.36 -49.44 15.97
C VAL A 452 -13.86 -49.80 14.55
N LYS A 453 -13.35 -50.91 14.00
CA LYS A 453 -14.13 -52.16 13.82
C LYS A 453 -13.26 -53.32 13.29
N LYS A 454 -12.87 -54.20 14.21
CA LYS A 454 -12.58 -55.62 13.93
C LYS A 454 -13.90 -56.39 13.97
N GLY A 455 -14.11 -57.26 12.99
CA GLY A 455 -15.01 -58.43 13.05
C GLY A 455 -16.44 -58.23 12.52
N GLU A 456 -16.72 -58.67 11.30
CA GLU A 456 -17.59 -59.83 11.01
C GLU A 456 -17.76 -60.09 9.49
N VAL A 457 -17.29 -61.29 9.10
CA VAL A 457 -17.70 -62.29 8.09
C VAL A 457 -18.54 -61.93 6.83
N GLU A 458 -17.93 -62.29 5.68
CA GLU A 458 -18.40 -62.79 4.37
C GLU A 458 -19.88 -62.69 3.91
N LYS A 459 -20.07 -62.20 2.67
CA LYS A 459 -20.44 -63.04 1.50
C LYS A 459 -20.22 -62.31 0.16
N GLY A 460 -19.75 -63.06 -0.86
CA GLY A 460 -19.28 -62.62 -2.19
C GLY A 460 -20.33 -61.98 -3.11
N LYS A 461 -20.05 -61.58 -4.36
CA LYS A 461 -19.14 -62.07 -5.42
C LYS A 461 -19.01 -60.95 -6.52
N PRO A 462 -18.22 -61.12 -7.60
CA PRO A 462 -17.30 -60.10 -8.09
C PRO A 462 -17.65 -59.54 -9.49
N LYS A 463 -16.90 -58.54 -9.98
CA LYS A 463 -16.54 -58.45 -11.41
C LYS A 463 -15.26 -57.62 -11.68
N ASP A 464 -14.23 -58.40 -12.02
CA ASP A 464 -13.02 -58.19 -12.83
C ASP A 464 -12.84 -56.88 -13.64
N LYS A 465 -11.67 -56.22 -13.47
CA LYS A 465 -10.45 -56.16 -14.36
C LYS A 465 -10.59 -55.14 -15.51
N ASN A 466 -9.65 -54.22 -15.80
CA ASN A 466 -8.18 -54.29 -15.92
C ASN A 466 -7.56 -52.91 -15.56
N LYS A 467 -6.54 -52.82 -14.68
CA LYS A 467 -5.07 -52.76 -14.93
C LYS A 467 -4.65 -51.72 -16.01
N ARG A 468 -4.00 -50.58 -15.68
CA ARG A 468 -2.57 -50.35 -15.26
C ARG A 468 -1.60 -51.04 -16.25
N THR A 469 -0.49 -50.49 -16.76
CA THR A 469 0.48 -49.42 -16.37
C THR A 469 1.49 -49.33 -17.54
N VAL A 470 1.95 -48.16 -18.00
CA VAL A 470 3.25 -47.48 -17.69
C VAL A 470 4.48 -47.95 -18.51
N GLN A 471 5.16 -46.93 -19.06
CA GLN A 471 6.59 -46.76 -19.50
C GLN A 471 7.13 -47.61 -20.66
N GLU A 472 7.60 -46.99 -21.76
CA GLU A 472 8.85 -46.21 -21.97
C GLU A 472 10.06 -47.12 -22.22
N VAL A 473 10.72 -46.97 -23.39
CA VAL A 473 12.18 -46.95 -23.67
C VAL A 473 12.42 -47.06 -25.20
N ALA A 474 13.18 -46.09 -25.72
CA ALA A 474 14.21 -46.05 -26.80
C ALA A 474 14.47 -47.32 -27.67
N GLU A 475 14.95 -47.33 -28.92
CA GLU A 475 15.79 -46.43 -29.73
C GLU A 475 15.98 -47.02 -31.17
N VAL A 476 16.30 -46.16 -32.15
CA VAL A 476 17.07 -46.31 -33.43
C VAL A 476 16.83 -47.47 -34.43
N ALA A 477 16.47 -47.13 -35.68
CA ALA A 477 17.28 -47.33 -36.91
C ALA A 477 16.46 -47.21 -38.23
N ASP A 478 16.89 -46.29 -39.12
CA ASP A 478 16.66 -46.22 -40.58
C ASP A 478 17.55 -47.30 -41.29
N PRO A 479 17.51 -47.63 -42.61
CA PRO A 479 16.93 -46.89 -43.74
C PRO A 479 16.28 -47.69 -44.91
N GLY A 480 15.61 -46.94 -45.79
CA GLY A 480 15.62 -47.20 -47.24
C GLY A 480 14.28 -47.54 -47.91
N GLY A 481 13.99 -46.83 -49.01
CA GLY A 481 13.07 -47.32 -50.05
C GLY A 481 12.15 -46.29 -50.71
N GLU A 482 12.69 -45.55 -51.67
CA GLU A 482 12.13 -45.10 -52.98
C GLU A 482 10.64 -44.67 -53.15
N GLY A 483 10.46 -43.55 -53.89
CA GLY A 483 9.18 -42.85 -54.17
C GLY A 483 8.19 -43.55 -55.13
N PRO A 484 7.37 -42.86 -55.98
CA PRO A 484 7.26 -41.41 -56.23
C PRO A 484 5.82 -40.84 -56.28
N ARG A 485 5.76 -39.50 -56.23
CA ARG A 485 4.86 -38.57 -56.95
C ARG A 485 3.40 -39.00 -57.27
N ARG A 486 2.43 -38.24 -56.73
CA ARG A 486 1.40 -37.59 -57.58
C ARG A 486 0.84 -36.31 -56.97
N SER A 487 0.80 -35.28 -57.81
CA SER A 487 0.44 -33.90 -57.56
C SER A 487 -1.02 -33.59 -57.91
N LYS A 488 -1.55 -32.50 -57.31
CA LYS A 488 -2.64 -31.60 -57.79
C LYS A 488 -4.06 -32.22 -57.75
N ARG A 489 -5.12 -31.55 -57.30
CA ARG A 489 -5.58 -30.14 -57.41
C ARG A 489 -6.75 -29.90 -56.39
N PRO A 490 -7.39 -28.72 -56.29
CA PRO A 490 -7.88 -28.16 -55.03
C PRO A 490 -9.40 -27.87 -54.99
N ARG A 491 -9.82 -27.23 -53.89
CA ARG A 491 -11.04 -26.43 -53.67
C ARG A 491 -12.37 -27.18 -53.54
N LYS A 492 -12.94 -27.14 -52.33
CA LYS A 492 -13.91 -26.09 -51.96
C LYS A 492 -13.80 -25.75 -50.49
#